data_AF-A0A528AJL8-F1
#
_entry.id   AF-A0A528AJL8-F1
#
_cell.length_a   1.000
_cell.length_b   1.000
_cell.length_c   1.000
_cell.angle_alpha   90.00
_cell.angle_beta   90.00
_cell.angle_gamma   90.00
#
_symmetry.space_group_name_H-M   'P 1'
#
loop_
_entity.id
_entity.type
_entity.pdbx_description
1 polymer ?
#
loop_
_entity_poly.entity_id
_entity_poly.type
_entity_poly.pdbx_seq_one_letter_code
_entity_poly.pdbx_strand_id
1 'polypeptide(L)'
;VSKLTGKMVFPPRSSFVDAIARRDKLRVLVDGMTAANDLGLTTAVPARSTIYADTYPRTIEIEASAGDPKAVRPVIYKLDFKRIAAKTAFWAGRPAMRVVQALTWFRDERSSFDAAINGIVRDLSRNPDRDKIAQDLRNNIHAVPAWMYPLVETITRRIAEDQTEGAPEPERAKGDHAEDVH
;
A
#
# COMPACT_ATOMS: atom_id res chain seq x y z
N VAL A 1 -9.19 -19.99 1.89
CA VAL A 1 -8.41 -21.17 2.35
C VAL A 1 -7.22 -21.35 1.43
N SER A 2 -6.00 -21.49 1.95
CA SER A 2 -4.83 -21.77 1.11
C SER A 2 -4.96 -23.15 0.48
N LYS A 3 -4.80 -23.23 -0.85
CA LYS A 3 -4.83 -24.51 -1.59
C LYS A 3 -3.70 -25.47 -1.19
N LEU A 4 -2.61 -24.93 -0.64
CA LEU A 4 -1.41 -25.68 -0.26
C LEU A 4 -1.50 -26.27 1.16
N THR A 5 -2.17 -25.58 2.09
CA THR A 5 -2.17 -25.96 3.52
C THR A 5 -3.54 -26.27 4.09
N GLY A 6 -4.63 -25.99 3.37
CA GLY A 6 -6.00 -26.20 3.85
C GLY A 6 -6.40 -25.33 5.07
N LYS A 7 -5.55 -24.36 5.45
CA LYS A 7 -5.77 -23.38 6.52
C LYS A 7 -6.37 -22.10 5.96
N MET A 8 -7.13 -21.35 6.77
CA MET A 8 -7.53 -20.01 6.36
C MET A 8 -6.28 -19.13 6.24
N VAL A 9 -6.24 -18.30 5.19
CA VAL A 9 -5.27 -17.20 5.13
C VAL A 9 -5.93 -16.07 5.90
N PHE A 10 -5.38 -15.75 7.07
CA PHE A 10 -5.94 -14.69 7.89
C PHE A 10 -5.84 -13.35 7.15
N PRO A 11 -6.87 -12.50 7.20
CA PRO A 11 -6.78 -11.17 6.61
C PRO A 11 -5.57 -10.43 7.18
N PRO A 12 -4.81 -9.69 6.35
CA PRO A 12 -3.71 -8.89 6.86
C PRO A 12 -4.22 -7.80 7.82
N ARG A 13 -3.34 -7.30 8.70
CA ARG A 13 -3.67 -6.23 9.66
C ARG A 13 -4.29 -5.01 8.98
N SER A 14 -3.78 -4.65 7.79
CA SER A 14 -4.31 -3.57 6.96
C SER A 14 -5.80 -3.68 6.71
N SER A 15 -6.33 -4.87 6.46
CA SER A 15 -7.76 -5.09 6.21
C SER A 15 -8.61 -4.71 7.42
N PHE A 16 -8.16 -5.02 8.63
CA PHE A 16 -8.84 -4.62 9.86
C PHE A 16 -8.73 -3.12 10.10
N VAL A 17 -7.56 -2.52 9.87
CA VAL A 17 -7.35 -1.07 9.98
C VAL A 17 -8.29 -0.33 9.01
N ASP A 18 -8.36 -0.76 7.76
CA ASP A 18 -9.20 -0.14 6.73
C ASP A 18 -10.70 -0.33 7.03
N ALA A 19 -11.10 -1.49 7.56
CA ALA A 19 -12.47 -1.74 7.98
C ALA A 19 -12.88 -0.84 9.16
N ILE A 20 -12.03 -0.70 10.18
CA ILE A 20 -12.26 0.19 11.32
C ILE A 20 -12.32 1.65 10.84
N ALA A 21 -11.37 2.06 9.98
CA ALA A 21 -11.35 3.41 9.42
C ALA A 21 -12.64 3.73 8.66
N ARG A 22 -13.15 2.80 7.85
CA ARG A 22 -14.41 2.96 7.12
C ARG A 22 -15.62 3.01 8.06
N ARG A 23 -15.70 2.11 9.05
CA ARG A 23 -16.81 2.02 10.02
C ARG A 23 -16.91 3.29 10.85
N ASP A 24 -15.78 3.76 11.37
CA ASP A 24 -15.70 4.88 12.31
C ASP A 24 -15.44 6.22 11.61
N LYS A 25 -15.41 6.24 10.27
CA LYS A 25 -15.11 7.42 9.43
C LYS A 25 -13.81 8.12 9.81
N LEU A 26 -12.78 7.34 10.13
CA LEU A 26 -11.48 7.85 10.57
C LEU A 26 -10.53 8.08 9.39
N ARG A 27 -9.78 9.18 9.46
CA ARG A 27 -8.56 9.36 8.68
C ARG A 27 -7.39 8.74 9.45
N VAL A 28 -6.83 7.68 8.90
CA VAL A 28 -5.78 6.89 9.56
C VAL A 28 -4.41 7.06 8.90
N LEU A 29 -3.37 7.03 9.72
CA LEU A 29 -1.96 7.00 9.34
C LEU A 29 -1.29 5.87 10.11
N VAL A 30 -0.88 4.80 9.44
CA VAL A 30 -0.19 3.67 10.10
C VAL A 30 1.28 4.00 10.33
N ASP A 31 1.92 3.35 11.30
CA ASP A 31 3.38 3.47 11.47
C ASP A 31 4.17 2.86 10.30
N GLY A 32 5.45 3.24 10.20
CA GLY A 32 6.30 2.84 9.09
C GLY A 32 6.52 1.33 8.99
N MET A 33 6.68 0.63 10.12
CA MET A 33 6.88 -0.83 10.13
C MET A 33 5.64 -1.56 9.64
N THR A 34 4.44 -1.15 10.09
CA THR A 34 3.17 -1.72 9.62
C THR A 34 2.99 -1.43 8.13
N ALA A 35 3.27 -0.21 7.68
CA ALA A 35 3.20 0.13 6.25
C ALA A 35 4.18 -0.70 5.40
N ALA A 36 5.41 -0.87 5.84
CA ALA A 36 6.40 -1.67 5.13
C ALA A 36 5.98 -3.15 5.06
N ASN A 37 5.38 -3.69 6.13
CA ASN A 37 4.85 -5.05 6.12
C ASN A 37 3.60 -5.18 5.22
N ASP A 38 2.70 -4.20 5.25
CA ASP A 38 1.51 -4.13 4.40
C ASP A 38 1.89 -4.20 2.91
N LEU A 39 2.99 -3.56 2.51
CA LEU A 39 3.51 -3.55 1.14
C LEU A 39 4.48 -4.72 0.84
N GLY A 40 4.65 -5.65 1.78
CA GLY A 40 5.52 -6.83 1.60
C GLY A 40 7.02 -6.49 1.49
N LEU A 41 7.45 -5.34 2.01
CA LEU A 41 8.85 -4.90 2.03
C LEU A 41 9.63 -5.50 3.19
N THR A 42 8.92 -6.06 4.18
CA THR A 42 9.51 -6.79 5.31
C THR A 42 8.63 -7.96 5.73
N THR A 43 9.26 -9.03 6.18
CA THR A 43 8.60 -10.20 6.80
C THR A 43 8.47 -10.07 8.31
N ALA A 44 9.05 -9.02 8.91
CA ALA A 44 8.92 -8.76 10.33
C ALA A 44 7.46 -8.45 10.67
N VAL A 45 6.84 -9.32 11.47
CA VAL A 45 5.45 -9.17 11.89
C VAL A 45 5.41 -8.27 13.13
N PRO A 46 4.72 -7.10 13.10
CA PRO A 46 4.60 -6.24 14.26
C PRO A 46 3.88 -6.93 15.42
N ALA A 47 4.50 -6.90 16.61
CA ALA A 47 3.83 -7.30 17.85
C ALA A 47 2.64 -6.36 18.17
N ARG A 48 2.79 -5.08 17.81
CA ARG A 48 1.76 -4.04 17.90
C ARG A 48 1.90 -3.13 16.68
N SER A 49 0.77 -2.74 16.10
CA SER A 49 0.71 -1.70 15.06
C SER A 49 0.20 -0.42 15.70
N THR A 50 0.90 0.70 15.49
CA THR A 50 0.43 2.02 15.90
C THR A 50 -0.34 2.66 14.74
N ILE A 51 -1.56 3.11 15.02
CA ILE A 51 -2.43 3.80 14.06
C ILE A 51 -2.70 5.20 14.60
N TYR A 52 -2.24 6.24 13.89
CA TYR A 52 -2.58 7.61 14.22
C TYR A 52 -3.88 8.00 13.54
N ALA A 53 -4.83 8.52 14.29
CA ALA A 53 -6.11 8.99 13.78
C ALA A 53 -6.67 10.14 14.62
N ASP A 54 -7.65 10.87 14.10
CA ASP A 54 -8.38 11.89 14.87
C ASP A 54 -9.49 11.25 15.72
N THR A 55 -9.06 10.48 16.71
CA THR A 55 -9.92 9.77 17.67
C THR A 55 -9.25 9.77 19.04
N TYR A 56 -10.04 9.50 20.08
CA TYR A 56 -9.51 9.18 21.40
C TYR A 56 -8.57 7.96 21.32
N PRO A 57 -7.43 8.00 22.03
CA PRO A 57 -6.52 6.87 22.09
C PRO A 57 -7.21 5.63 22.65
N ARG A 58 -6.98 4.48 22.02
CA ARG A 58 -7.54 3.19 22.43
C ARG A 58 -6.76 2.05 21.79
N THR A 59 -6.70 0.90 22.44
CA THR A 59 -6.20 -0.33 21.82
C THR A 59 -7.36 -1.22 21.44
N ILE A 60 -7.34 -1.76 20.22
CA ILE A 60 -8.27 -2.77 19.75
C ILE A 60 -7.50 -4.06 19.55
N GLU A 61 -7.95 -5.14 20.19
CA GLU A 61 -7.45 -6.49 19.94
C GLU A 61 -8.38 -7.22 18.98
N ILE A 62 -7.81 -7.78 17.93
CA ILE A 62 -8.52 -8.54 16.91
C ILE A 62 -7.98 -9.96 16.92
N GLU A 63 -8.86 -10.95 17.09
CA GLU A 63 -8.54 -12.34 16.84
C GLU A 63 -8.69 -12.64 15.34
N ALA A 64 -7.59 -12.58 14.60
CA ALA A 64 -7.58 -12.79 13.15
C ALA A 64 -7.85 -14.25 12.74
N SER A 65 -7.70 -15.18 13.68
CA SER A 65 -8.02 -16.59 13.53
C SER A 65 -9.48 -16.93 13.86
N ALA A 66 -10.28 -15.96 14.29
CA ALA A 66 -11.67 -16.21 14.66
C ALA A 66 -12.44 -16.82 13.48
N GLY A 67 -13.14 -17.92 13.75
CA GLY A 67 -13.90 -18.66 12.73
C GLY A 67 -13.09 -19.70 11.93
N ASP A 68 -11.79 -19.91 12.21
CA ASP A 68 -11.06 -21.06 11.66
C ASP A 68 -11.22 -22.29 12.56
N PRO A 69 -11.99 -23.32 12.14
CA PRO A 69 -12.19 -24.51 12.94
C PRO A 69 -10.90 -25.32 13.14
N LYS A 70 -9.82 -24.99 12.42
CA LYS A 70 -8.51 -25.65 12.50
C LYS A 70 -7.45 -24.79 13.19
N ALA A 71 -7.80 -23.61 13.72
CA ALA A 71 -6.85 -22.78 14.45
C ALA A 71 -6.44 -23.45 15.77
N VAL A 72 -5.15 -23.80 15.88
CA VAL A 72 -4.59 -24.44 17.08
C VAL A 72 -4.28 -23.41 18.18
N ARG A 73 -4.00 -22.16 17.80
CA ARG A 73 -3.75 -21.04 18.71
C ARG A 73 -4.34 -19.75 18.13
N PRO A 74 -4.87 -18.85 18.99
CA PRO A 74 -5.42 -17.59 18.52
C PRO A 74 -4.31 -16.70 17.95
N VAL A 75 -4.60 -16.06 16.83
CA VAL A 75 -3.73 -15.04 16.22
C VAL A 75 -4.30 -13.68 16.60
N ILE A 76 -3.66 -13.02 17.56
CA ILE A 76 -4.12 -11.72 18.06
C ILE A 76 -3.33 -10.59 17.41
N TYR A 77 -4.04 -9.65 16.80
CA TYR A 77 -3.49 -8.38 16.33
C TYR A 77 -3.84 -7.28 17.32
N LYS A 78 -2.83 -6.56 17.79
CA LYS A 78 -2.99 -5.40 18.68
C LYS A 78 -2.83 -4.11 17.86
N LEU A 79 -3.93 -3.39 17.69
CA LEU A 79 -4.01 -2.14 16.96
C LEU A 79 -4.11 -0.99 17.97
N ASP A 80 -3.04 -0.23 18.13
CA ASP A 80 -2.95 0.86 19.10
C ASP A 80 -3.26 2.20 18.42
N PHE A 81 -4.47 2.70 18.62
CA PHE A 81 -4.91 3.98 18.09
C PHE A 81 -4.40 5.11 18.97
N LYS A 82 -3.69 6.05 18.35
CA LYS A 82 -3.17 7.27 18.99
C LYS A 82 -3.72 8.50 18.30
N ARG A 83 -3.80 9.59 19.05
CA ARG A 83 -4.20 10.87 18.48
C ARG A 83 -3.15 11.35 17.48
N ILE A 84 -3.59 11.71 16.28
CA ILE A 84 -2.69 12.25 15.26
C ILE A 84 -2.30 13.70 15.58
N ALA A 85 -1.04 14.04 15.33
CA ALA A 85 -0.57 15.41 15.41
C ALA A 85 -0.82 16.13 14.07
N ALA A 86 -1.19 17.42 14.13
CA ALA A 86 -1.47 18.22 12.92
C ALA A 86 -0.33 18.16 11.89
N LYS A 87 0.92 18.24 12.35
CA LYS A 87 2.13 18.21 11.50
C LYS A 87 2.30 16.93 10.66
N THR A 88 1.74 15.80 11.10
CA THR A 88 1.82 14.51 10.38
C THR A 88 0.51 14.10 9.74
N ALA A 89 -0.56 14.89 9.93
CA ALA A 89 -1.91 14.52 9.52
C ALA A 89 -2.16 14.58 8.02
N PHE A 90 -1.25 15.18 7.24
CA PHE A 90 -1.44 15.37 5.80
C PHE A 90 -1.77 14.06 5.09
N TRP A 91 -0.95 13.02 5.29
CA TRP A 91 -1.11 11.72 4.65
C TRP A 91 -2.21 10.86 5.26
N ALA A 92 -2.82 11.26 6.37
CA ALA A 92 -3.84 10.45 7.03
C ALA A 92 -5.10 10.30 6.16
N GLY A 93 -5.43 9.05 5.84
CA GLY A 93 -6.55 8.66 4.97
C GLY A 93 -6.32 8.87 3.47
N ARG A 94 -5.11 9.27 3.04
CA ARG A 94 -4.81 9.48 1.62
C ARG A 94 -4.39 8.18 0.92
N PRO A 95 -4.64 8.01 -0.39
CA PRO A 95 -4.24 6.81 -1.14
C PRO A 95 -2.76 6.44 -0.97
N ALA A 96 -1.85 7.40 -1.06
CA ALA A 96 -0.41 7.12 -1.02
C ALA A 96 0.16 6.97 0.40
N MET A 97 -0.68 7.02 1.44
CA MET A 97 -0.25 7.01 2.84
C MET A 97 0.72 5.88 3.17
N ARG A 98 0.39 4.64 2.78
CA ARG A 98 1.23 3.45 3.08
C ARG A 98 2.58 3.51 2.37
N VAL A 99 2.64 4.03 1.14
CA VAL A 99 3.92 4.20 0.43
C VAL A 99 4.82 5.17 1.19
N VAL A 100 4.29 6.32 1.60
CA VAL A 100 5.07 7.33 2.33
C VAL A 100 5.53 6.82 3.70
N GLN A 101 4.66 6.13 4.44
CA GLN A 101 5.02 5.55 5.74
C GLN A 101 6.05 4.43 5.59
N ALA A 102 5.90 3.57 4.60
CA ALA A 102 6.87 2.51 4.31
C ALA A 102 8.24 3.07 3.94
N LEU A 103 8.32 4.13 3.13
CA LEU A 103 9.60 4.79 2.85
C LEU A 103 10.23 5.35 4.13
N THR A 104 9.42 5.92 5.04
CA THR A 104 9.90 6.45 6.33
C THR A 104 10.58 5.38 7.18
N TRP A 105 10.13 4.13 7.09
CA TRP A 105 10.75 3.00 7.79
C TRP A 105 12.20 2.77 7.37
N PHE A 106 12.53 2.95 6.10
CA PHE A 106 13.88 2.74 5.56
C PHE A 106 14.77 3.98 5.62
N ARG A 107 14.32 5.09 6.22
CA ARG A 107 15.01 6.39 6.21
C ARG A 107 16.51 6.28 6.54
N ASP A 108 16.83 5.50 7.58
CA ASP A 108 18.18 5.39 8.12
C ASP A 108 18.98 4.24 7.49
N GLU A 109 18.36 3.48 6.57
CA GLU A 109 18.94 2.32 5.90
C GLU A 109 18.95 2.53 4.37
N ARG A 110 19.74 3.50 3.91
CA ARG A 110 19.76 3.92 2.49
C ARG A 110 20.11 2.79 1.50
N SER A 111 20.89 1.80 1.92
CA SER A 111 21.20 0.61 1.12
C SER A 111 19.95 -0.19 0.72
N SER A 112 18.86 -0.02 1.46
CA SER A 112 17.59 -0.73 1.24
C SER A 112 16.62 0.06 0.36
N PHE A 113 16.98 1.26 -0.12
CA PHE A 113 16.10 2.09 -0.95
C PHE A 113 15.74 1.44 -2.29
N ASP A 114 16.69 0.87 -3.01
CA ASP A 114 16.40 0.22 -4.30
C ASP A 114 15.48 -1.00 -4.11
N ALA A 115 15.73 -1.79 -3.07
CA ALA A 115 14.88 -2.91 -2.71
C ALA A 115 13.46 -2.46 -2.33
N ALA A 116 13.34 -1.36 -1.56
CA ALA A 116 12.06 -0.78 -1.19
C ALA A 116 11.30 -0.25 -2.42
N ILE A 117 11.96 0.49 -3.32
CA ILE A 117 11.37 0.97 -4.58
C ILE A 117 10.86 -0.20 -5.42
N ASN A 118 11.70 -1.22 -5.64
CA ASN A 118 11.34 -2.40 -6.42
C ASN A 118 10.14 -3.13 -5.80
N GLY A 119 10.14 -3.29 -4.48
CA GLY A 119 9.03 -3.89 -3.75
C GLY A 119 7.73 -3.10 -3.87
N ILE A 120 7.79 -1.77 -3.73
CA ILE A 120 6.63 -0.87 -3.87
C ILE A 120 6.06 -0.92 -5.29
N VAL A 121 6.90 -0.81 -6.32
CA VAL A 121 6.45 -0.90 -7.72
C VAL A 121 5.78 -2.25 -7.99
N ARG A 122 6.38 -3.34 -7.50
CA ARG A 122 5.82 -4.69 -7.64
C ARG A 122 4.51 -4.89 -6.88
N ASP A 123 4.33 -4.25 -5.72
CA ASP A 123 3.05 -4.24 -5.01
C ASP A 123 1.99 -3.46 -5.81
N LEU A 124 2.32 -2.24 -6.22
CA LEU A 124 1.42 -1.34 -6.94
C LEU A 124 1.02 -1.88 -8.33
N SER A 125 1.86 -2.63 -9.02
CA SER A 125 1.49 -3.28 -10.30
C SER A 125 0.26 -4.19 -10.19
N ARG A 126 -0.01 -4.74 -8.99
CA ARG A 126 -1.12 -5.65 -8.70
C ARG A 126 -2.26 -4.97 -7.92
N ASN A 127 -2.10 -3.68 -7.61
CA ASN A 127 -3.05 -2.94 -6.79
C ASN A 127 -4.12 -2.27 -7.67
N PRO A 128 -5.42 -2.49 -7.42
CA PRO A 128 -6.49 -1.86 -8.21
C PRO A 128 -6.52 -0.33 -8.10
N ASP A 129 -5.96 0.26 -7.04
CA ASP A 129 -5.89 1.70 -6.81
C ASP A 129 -4.54 2.31 -7.23
N ARG A 130 -3.72 1.59 -8.03
CA ARG A 130 -2.37 2.03 -8.42
C ARG A 130 -2.32 3.44 -9.01
N ASP A 131 -3.30 3.80 -9.85
CA ASP A 131 -3.35 5.11 -10.50
C ASP A 131 -3.66 6.23 -9.51
N LYS A 132 -4.58 5.97 -8.57
CA LYS A 132 -4.90 6.91 -7.49
C LYS A 132 -3.69 7.13 -6.60
N ILE A 133 -2.96 6.07 -6.26
CA ILE A 133 -1.75 6.15 -5.44
C ILE A 133 -0.67 6.94 -6.17
N ALA A 134 -0.39 6.62 -7.43
CA ALA A 134 0.63 7.30 -8.22
C ALA A 134 0.28 8.80 -8.42
N GLN A 135 -0.99 9.11 -8.70
CA GLN A 135 -1.44 10.50 -8.83
C GLN A 135 -1.33 11.27 -7.51
N ASP A 136 -1.72 10.66 -6.39
CA ASP A 136 -1.64 11.28 -5.07
C ASP A 136 -0.18 11.53 -4.65
N LEU A 137 0.76 10.66 -5.01
CA LEU A 137 2.19 10.89 -4.86
C LEU A 137 2.67 12.10 -5.69
N ARG A 138 2.35 12.13 -7.00
CA ARG A 138 2.79 13.20 -7.90
C ARG A 138 2.25 14.57 -7.48
N ASN A 139 0.95 14.65 -7.21
CA ASN A 139 0.28 15.91 -6.86
C ASN A 139 0.74 16.50 -5.52
N ASN A 140 1.31 15.67 -4.64
CA ASN A 140 1.62 16.06 -3.27
C ASN A 140 3.08 15.75 -2.90
N ILE A 141 3.99 15.75 -3.88
CA ILE A 141 5.41 15.49 -3.63
C ILE A 141 6.01 16.46 -2.59
N HIS A 142 5.54 17.70 -2.54
CA HIS A 142 5.97 18.69 -1.54
C HIS A 142 5.54 18.38 -0.10
N ALA A 143 4.63 17.41 0.09
CA ALA A 143 4.20 16.96 1.42
C ALA A 143 5.02 15.78 1.96
N VAL A 144 6.04 15.31 1.24
CA VAL A 144 7.07 14.42 1.79
C VAL A 144 8.35 15.20 2.09
N PRO A 145 9.23 14.71 2.98
CA PRO A 145 10.55 15.31 3.17
C PRO A 145 11.39 15.27 1.89
N ALA A 146 12.25 16.28 1.68
CA ALA A 146 13.06 16.41 0.46
C ALA A 146 13.89 15.16 0.11
N TRP A 147 14.36 14.40 1.11
CA TRP A 147 15.13 13.18 0.86
C TRP A 147 14.31 12.08 0.15
N MET A 148 12.98 12.12 0.23
CA MET A 148 12.09 11.15 -0.43
C MET A 148 11.78 11.50 -1.89
N TYR A 149 12.04 12.74 -2.34
CA TYR A 149 11.70 13.18 -3.70
C TYR A 149 12.22 12.22 -4.79
N PRO A 150 13.53 11.87 -4.83
CA PRO A 150 14.04 10.98 -5.86
C PRO A 150 13.43 9.56 -5.82
N LEU A 151 13.02 9.10 -4.63
CA LEU A 151 12.38 7.79 -4.47
C LEU A 151 10.95 7.82 -5.04
N VAL A 152 10.19 8.86 -4.70
CA VAL A 152 8.82 9.07 -5.19
C VAL A 152 8.78 9.26 -6.70
N GLU A 153 9.69 10.07 -7.25
CA GLU A 153 9.82 10.27 -8.70
C GLU A 153 10.16 8.96 -9.42
N THR A 154 11.08 8.15 -8.88
CA THR A 154 11.42 6.86 -9.45
C THR A 154 10.26 5.88 -9.42
N ILE A 155 9.53 5.78 -8.30
CA ILE A 155 8.35 4.93 -8.16
C ILE A 155 7.28 5.35 -9.17
N THR A 156 6.95 6.64 -9.23
CA THR A 156 5.89 7.15 -10.10
C THR A 156 6.23 7.08 -11.59
N ARG A 157 7.52 7.22 -11.95
CA ARG A 157 7.99 7.00 -13.33
C ARG A 157 7.84 5.53 -13.74
N ARG A 158 8.33 4.59 -12.93
CA ARG A 158 8.26 3.15 -13.25
C ARG A 158 6.83 2.62 -13.35
N ILE A 159 5.91 3.16 -12.54
CA ILE A 159 4.48 2.82 -12.67
C ILE A 159 3.91 3.29 -14.01
N ALA A 160 4.36 4.42 -14.55
CA ALA A 160 3.90 4.92 -15.86
C ALA A 160 4.51 4.11 -17.02
N GLU A 161 5.76 3.67 -16.89
CA GLU A 161 6.42 2.79 -17.88
C GLU A 161 5.69 1.44 -18.01
N ASP A 162 5.35 0.80 -16.89
CA ASP A 162 4.57 -0.45 -16.85
C ASP A 162 3.19 -0.35 -17.52
N GLN A 163 2.60 0.86 -17.56
CA GLN A 163 1.34 1.11 -18.27
C GLN A 163 1.51 1.19 -19.78
N THR A 164 2.66 1.70 -20.22
CA THR A 164 2.94 1.91 -21.64
C THR A 164 3.26 0.58 -22.33
N GLU A 165 3.92 -0.34 -21.62
CA GLU A 165 4.22 -1.70 -22.12
C GLU A 165 3.00 -2.62 -22.14
N GLY A 166 1.99 -2.37 -21.30
CA GLY A 166 0.75 -3.15 -21.22
C GLY A 166 -0.40 -2.68 -22.12
N ALA A 167 -0.23 -1.59 -22.87
CA ALA A 167 -1.26 -1.08 -23.78
C ALA A 167 -1.32 -1.92 -25.06
N PRO A 168 -2.50 -2.45 -25.46
CA PRO A 168 -2.62 -3.13 -26.75
C PRO A 168 -2.34 -2.12 -27.87
N GLU A 169 -1.45 -2.49 -28.78
CA GLU A 169 -1.09 -1.72 -29.97
C GLU A 169 -2.37 -1.38 -30.75
N PRO A 170 -2.61 -0.11 -31.13
CA PRO A 170 -3.81 0.23 -31.86
C PRO A 170 -3.79 -0.50 -33.20
N GLU A 171 -4.79 -1.35 -33.40
CA GLU A 171 -5.03 -2.13 -34.61
C GLU A 171 -4.90 -1.19 -35.81
N ARG A 172 -3.80 -1.33 -36.57
CA ARG A 172 -3.56 -0.52 -37.76
C ARG A 172 -4.73 -0.77 -38.71
N ALA A 173 -5.58 0.23 -38.85
CA ALA A 173 -6.66 0.25 -39.82
C ALA A 173 -6.10 -0.19 -41.17
N LYS A 174 -6.54 -1.35 -41.63
CA LYS A 174 -6.20 -1.90 -42.94
C LYS A 174 -6.84 -0.96 -43.96
N GLY A 175 -6.02 -0.02 -44.46
CA GLY A 175 -6.43 0.91 -45.50
C GLY A 175 -6.90 0.14 -46.73
N ASP A 176 -8.10 0.47 -47.18
CA ASP A 176 -8.60 0.14 -48.51
C ASP A 176 -7.56 0.61 -49.54
N HIS A 177 -6.96 -0.35 -50.24
CA HIS A 177 -6.34 -0.10 -51.52
C HIS A 177 -7.24 -0.69 -52.59
N ALA A 178 -7.93 0.22 -53.28
CA ALA A 178 -8.48 -0.02 -54.60
C ALA A 178 -7.33 -0.34 -55.57
N GLU A 179 -7.48 -1.41 -56.35
CA GLU A 179 -6.81 -1.54 -57.64
C GLU A 179 -7.84 -2.03 -58.67
N ASP A 180 -8.22 -1.10 -59.54
CA ASP A 180 -8.68 -1.36 -60.91
C ASP A 180 -7.64 -2.22 -61.64
N VAL A 181 -8.03 -3.35 -62.24
CA VAL A 181 -7.45 -3.81 -63.51
C VAL A 181 -8.49 -4.64 -64.29
N HIS A 182 -8.88 -4.09 -65.45
CA HIS A 182 -9.40 -4.65 -66.71
C HIS A 182 -10.32 -5.87 -66.76
#